data_AF-A0AAN6LUY6-F1
#
_entry.id   AF-A0AAN6LUY6-F1
#
_cell.length_a   1.000
_cell.length_b   1.000
_cell.length_c   1.000
_cell.angle_alpha   90.00
_cell.angle_beta   90.00
_cell.angle_gamma   90.00
#
_symmetry.space_group_name_H-M   'P 1'
#
loop_
_entity.id
_entity.type
_entity.pdbx_description
1 polymer ?
#
loop_
_entity_poly.entity_id
_entity_poly.type
_entity_poly.pdbx_seq_one_letter_code
_entity_poly.pdbx_strand_id
1 'polypeptide(L)'
;MDYLDYLDYGSDGAGSPEQASPIHKTTNSNRTSQPVRKSAGKLKAKDGYVDSKTIDNGLDDEYEDEDEDMSETPSEGGDSRVKLRQKRKRKRSPSPTPPPLDRVVQLEGPDELSDIEDTLRRKSNPPPVRLQFNIPLGFHGPLYVTIDRSMLGLDKAYDMRPRRAIKAPGHASNTQLVQEKKPLSFTDFPAELRNKFYRMLFVTEDVLCIPADRTTANKDSLKRSSQFLRTCKLIHREGCSILYGENSFYFDRNPNTRGSFWEPFPKEIGYKDLRMFLQVIGTENLLYLRDITLKFQDAMPGVTPGIEQSKRRYVQDGHLLHVLRILRQTQLRSLNVIFQGRRQLSHADIKFLEYLMQVKADHVDSILASSWHSQKIENNLWPELRGVMTRDEPLYLET
;
A
#
# COMPACT_ATOMS: atom_id res chain seq x y z
N MET A 1 -57.10 -17.53 -29.94
CA MET A 1 -55.96 -18.21 -30.58
C MET A 1 -54.70 -17.75 -29.89
N ASP A 2 -54.56 -17.96 -28.58
CA ASP A 2 -54.43 -19.25 -27.87
C ASP A 2 -53.28 -20.08 -28.41
N TYR A 3 -52.15 -20.07 -27.70
CA TYR A 3 -51.47 -21.28 -27.26
C TYR A 3 -50.55 -20.92 -26.08
N LEU A 4 -50.98 -21.36 -24.90
CA LEU A 4 -50.24 -21.47 -23.64
C LEU A 4 -49.70 -22.91 -23.58
N ASP A 5 -48.43 -23.09 -23.23
CA ASP A 5 -47.85 -24.32 -22.68
C ASP A 5 -46.77 -23.87 -21.66
N TYR A 6 -47.04 -23.86 -20.35
CA TYR A 6 -46.95 -24.97 -19.39
C TYR A 6 -45.62 -25.75 -19.44
N LEU A 7 -44.69 -25.41 -18.54
CA LEU A 7 -43.74 -26.38 -17.99
C LEU A 7 -43.73 -26.29 -16.46
N ASP A 8 -44.26 -27.37 -15.92
CA ASP A 8 -44.42 -27.80 -14.54
C ASP A 8 -43.07 -28.33 -14.02
N TYR A 9 -42.62 -27.85 -12.85
CA TYR A 9 -41.47 -28.44 -12.14
C TYR A 9 -41.98 -29.11 -10.88
N GLY A 10 -42.14 -30.43 -11.00
CA GLY A 10 -42.46 -31.35 -9.92
C GLY A 10 -41.40 -31.34 -8.82
N SER A 11 -41.92 -31.22 -7.60
CA SER A 11 -41.28 -31.60 -6.35
C SER A 11 -41.22 -33.12 -6.25
N ASP A 12 -40.04 -33.70 -6.05
CA ASP A 12 -39.90 -34.98 -5.38
C ASP A 12 -38.70 -34.97 -4.44
N GLY A 13 -39.02 -35.07 -3.15
CA GLY A 13 -38.07 -35.32 -2.08
C GLY A 13 -37.75 -36.81 -1.99
N ALA A 14 -36.47 -37.14 -1.89
CA ALA A 14 -36.02 -38.45 -1.44
C ALA A 14 -34.92 -38.24 -0.38
N GLY A 15 -35.18 -38.83 0.79
CA GLY A 15 -34.41 -38.66 2.02
C GLY A 15 -32.95 -39.05 1.94
N SER A 16 -32.12 -38.32 2.69
CA SER A 16 -30.73 -38.66 2.97
C SER A 16 -30.65 -39.32 4.34
N PRO A 17 -30.02 -40.51 4.46
CA PRO A 17 -29.93 -41.24 5.73
C PRO A 17 -28.88 -40.62 6.66
N GLU A 18 -29.26 -40.57 7.95
CA GLU A 18 -28.45 -40.13 9.08
C GLU A 18 -27.04 -40.74 9.07
N GLN A 19 -26.03 -39.88 8.89
CA GLN A 19 -24.65 -40.21 9.26
C GLN A 19 -24.50 -40.07 10.78
N ALA A 20 -24.67 -41.19 11.48
CA ALA A 20 -24.25 -41.32 12.87
C ALA A 20 -22.74 -41.08 12.98
N SER A 21 -22.36 -39.92 13.54
CA SER A 21 -20.97 -39.62 13.87
C SER A 21 -20.53 -40.44 15.10
N PRO A 22 -19.40 -41.16 15.05
CA PRO A 22 -18.91 -41.86 16.23
C PRO A 22 -18.47 -40.85 17.29
N ILE A 23 -19.11 -40.90 18.46
CA ILE A 23 -18.78 -40.10 19.64
C ILE A 23 -17.40 -40.52 20.12
N HIS A 24 -16.34 -39.84 19.64
CA HIS A 24 -15.00 -39.96 20.19
C HIS A 24 -14.97 -39.28 21.57
N LYS A 25 -15.01 -40.09 22.62
CA LYS A 25 -14.82 -39.65 24.01
C LYS A 25 -13.48 -38.92 24.14
N THR A 26 -13.54 -37.61 24.34
CA THR A 26 -12.40 -36.77 24.70
C THR A 26 -11.96 -37.11 26.12
N THR A 27 -10.77 -37.69 26.26
CA THR A 27 -10.15 -37.93 27.58
C THR A 27 -9.58 -36.62 28.10
N ASN A 28 -10.20 -36.06 29.14
CA ASN A 28 -9.73 -34.85 29.82
C ASN A 28 -8.64 -35.19 30.85
N SER A 29 -7.69 -34.27 31.04
CA SER A 29 -6.65 -34.38 32.08
C SER A 29 -7.24 -34.08 33.46
N ASN A 30 -7.00 -34.95 34.46
CA ASN A 30 -7.52 -34.78 35.83
C ASN A 30 -6.98 -33.55 36.57
N ARG A 31 -5.97 -32.85 36.04
CA ARG A 31 -5.30 -31.73 36.72
C ARG A 31 -5.62 -30.36 36.13
N THR A 32 -6.03 -30.33 34.87
CA THR A 32 -6.38 -29.12 34.14
C THR A 32 -7.46 -29.56 33.19
N SER A 33 -8.69 -29.08 33.37
CA SER A 33 -9.91 -29.42 32.61
C SER A 33 -9.86 -29.07 31.10
N GLN A 34 -8.67 -29.03 30.52
CA GLN A 34 -8.42 -28.82 29.11
C GLN A 34 -8.30 -30.17 28.38
N PRO A 35 -8.91 -30.27 27.18
CA PRO A 35 -8.87 -31.48 26.36
C PRO A 35 -7.45 -31.74 25.83
N VAL A 36 -6.89 -32.92 26.13
CA VAL A 36 -5.54 -33.31 25.70
C VAL A 36 -5.57 -33.75 24.23
N ARG A 37 -5.03 -32.94 23.32
CA ARG A 37 -4.85 -33.31 21.91
C ARG A 37 -3.74 -34.37 21.80
N LYS A 38 -4.10 -35.61 21.40
CA LYS A 38 -3.15 -36.74 21.28
C LYS A 38 -2.15 -36.66 20.11
N SER A 39 -2.10 -35.58 19.34
CA SER A 39 -1.33 -35.52 18.08
C SER A 39 -0.36 -34.33 17.93
N ALA A 40 -0.04 -33.61 19.00
CA ALA A 40 1.03 -32.59 18.93
C ALA A 40 2.40 -33.22 19.18
N GLY A 41 3.20 -33.43 18.12
CA GLY A 41 4.66 -33.54 18.24
C GLY A 41 5.33 -34.89 17.97
N LYS A 42 4.63 -35.92 17.49
CA LYS A 42 5.28 -37.13 16.97
C LYS A 42 5.17 -37.18 15.44
N LEU A 43 5.98 -36.36 14.77
CA LEU A 43 6.35 -36.61 13.38
C LEU A 43 7.18 -37.89 13.37
N LYS A 44 6.57 -39.01 12.97
CA LYS A 44 7.33 -40.17 12.54
C LYS A 44 8.05 -39.75 11.25
N ALA A 45 9.38 -39.79 11.26
CA ALA A 45 10.15 -39.67 10.03
C ALA A 45 9.66 -40.77 9.09
N LYS A 46 9.21 -40.39 7.88
CA LYS A 46 9.00 -41.34 6.80
C LYS A 46 10.39 -41.72 6.29
N ASP A 47 10.70 -43.01 6.27
CA ASP A 47 11.88 -43.53 5.57
C ASP A 47 11.87 -43.00 4.13
N GLY A 48 12.96 -42.32 3.74
CA GLY A 48 13.18 -41.83 2.38
C GLY A 48 13.01 -40.32 2.13
N TYR A 49 12.79 -39.47 3.16
CA TYR A 49 12.80 -38.01 2.97
C TYR A 49 14.17 -37.40 3.33
N VAL A 50 14.91 -36.94 2.32
CA VAL A 50 16.20 -36.25 2.47
C VAL A 50 15.94 -34.74 2.62
N ASP A 51 16.42 -34.16 3.72
CA ASP A 51 16.26 -32.74 4.06
C ASP A 51 17.20 -31.88 3.19
N SER A 52 16.67 -30.78 2.64
CA SER A 52 17.34 -29.87 1.68
C SER A 52 18.60 -29.14 2.20
N LYS A 53 19.07 -29.46 3.40
CA LYS A 53 20.31 -28.91 3.99
C LYS A 53 21.57 -29.71 3.66
N THR A 54 21.44 -30.83 2.96
CA THR A 54 22.55 -31.63 2.43
C THR A 54 22.81 -31.42 0.93
N ILE A 55 22.14 -30.46 0.30
CA ILE A 55 22.44 -30.04 -1.08
C ILE A 55 23.19 -28.71 -1.00
N ASP A 56 24.47 -28.80 -0.62
CA ASP A 56 25.44 -27.74 -0.82
C ASP A 56 26.76 -28.40 -1.25
N ASN A 57 26.74 -28.86 -2.50
CA ASN A 57 27.91 -29.13 -3.35
C ASN A 57 27.63 -28.28 -4.59
N GLY A 58 28.44 -27.27 -4.93
CA GLY A 58 29.87 -27.39 -5.15
C GLY A 58 30.08 -27.08 -6.64
N LEU A 59 30.20 -25.80 -6.95
CA LEU A 59 30.59 -25.26 -8.24
C LEU A 59 31.44 -24.05 -7.90
N ASP A 60 32.75 -24.28 -7.84
CA ASP A 60 33.76 -23.48 -8.53
C ASP A 60 35.14 -24.14 -8.34
N ASP A 61 35.86 -24.17 -9.46
CA ASP A 61 37.31 -24.14 -9.64
C ASP A 61 38.17 -25.42 -9.46
N GLU A 62 38.53 -25.95 -10.63
CA GLU A 62 39.87 -26.35 -11.07
C GLU A 62 41.00 -26.20 -10.04
N TYR A 63 41.69 -27.29 -9.73
CA TYR A 63 43.16 -27.42 -9.83
C TYR A 63 43.52 -28.91 -9.88
N GLU A 64 44.38 -29.25 -10.84
CA GLU A 64 45.16 -30.49 -10.94
C GLU A 64 46.10 -30.60 -9.73
N ASP A 65 46.34 -31.83 -9.24
CA ASP A 65 47.68 -32.34 -8.90
C ASP A 65 47.61 -33.76 -8.32
N GLU A 66 48.12 -34.67 -9.14
CA GLU A 66 48.97 -35.84 -8.89
C GLU A 66 49.01 -36.53 -7.50
N ASP A 67 48.73 -37.84 -7.55
CA ASP A 67 49.41 -38.97 -6.91
C ASP A 67 50.33 -38.71 -5.70
N GLU A 68 50.04 -39.38 -4.57
CA GLU A 68 51.06 -40.13 -3.83
C GLU A 68 50.42 -41.14 -2.84
N ASP A 69 50.70 -42.42 -3.10
CA ASP A 69 50.60 -43.53 -2.16
C ASP A 69 51.35 -43.23 -0.86
N MET A 70 50.79 -43.56 0.32
CA MET A 70 51.60 -44.14 1.40
C MET A 70 50.77 -44.81 2.52
N SER A 71 50.86 -46.15 2.50
CA SER A 71 51.05 -47.07 3.63
C SER A 71 50.05 -47.16 4.79
N GLU A 72 49.54 -48.39 4.96
CA GLU A 72 49.09 -48.99 6.20
C GLU A 72 50.18 -48.99 7.29
N THR A 73 49.81 -48.79 8.56
CA THR A 73 50.14 -49.72 9.65
C THR A 73 49.34 -49.41 10.91
N PRO A 74 49.03 -50.44 11.74
CA PRO A 74 48.22 -50.31 12.95
C PRO A 74 49.09 -50.00 14.17
N SER A 75 48.62 -49.16 15.08
CA SER A 75 49.23 -49.00 16.40
C SER A 75 48.18 -49.15 17.49
N GLU A 76 48.27 -50.26 18.21
CA GLU A 76 47.69 -50.48 19.53
C GLU A 76 48.41 -49.62 20.57
N GLY A 77 47.65 -49.15 21.55
CA GLY A 77 48.19 -48.75 22.86
C GLY A 77 47.99 -47.28 23.21
N GLY A 78 47.26 -47.02 24.29
CA GLY A 78 47.28 -45.70 24.93
C GLY A 78 45.94 -45.26 25.47
N ASP A 79 45.52 -45.90 26.56
CA ASP A 79 44.40 -45.52 27.38
C ASP A 79 44.52 -44.05 27.86
N SER A 80 43.67 -43.16 27.34
CA SER A 80 43.45 -41.81 27.87
C SER A 80 42.13 -41.26 27.36
N ARG A 81 41.02 -41.81 27.86
CA ARG A 81 39.67 -41.26 27.67
C ARG A 81 39.55 -39.90 28.36
N VAL A 82 39.94 -38.83 27.67
CA VAL A 82 39.59 -37.45 28.05
C VAL A 82 38.08 -37.29 27.89
N LYS A 83 37.36 -37.36 29.02
CA LYS A 83 35.92 -37.09 29.07
C LYS A 83 35.69 -35.63 28.68
N LEU A 84 35.39 -35.39 27.40
CA LEU A 84 34.88 -34.12 26.89
C LEU A 84 33.64 -33.74 27.71
N ARG A 85 33.83 -32.80 28.65
CA ARG A 85 32.75 -32.16 29.40
C ARG A 85 31.80 -31.52 28.39
N GLN A 86 30.67 -32.19 28.14
CA GLN A 86 29.58 -31.65 27.34
C GLN A 86 29.18 -30.30 27.94
N LYS A 87 29.51 -29.21 27.23
CA LYS A 87 29.10 -27.86 27.60
C LYS A 87 27.58 -27.84 27.65
N ARG A 88 27.03 -27.77 28.88
CA ARG A 88 25.59 -27.62 29.12
C ARG A 88 25.11 -26.42 28.30
N LYS A 89 24.36 -26.70 27.23
CA LYS A 89 23.71 -25.69 26.41
C LYS A 89 22.89 -24.80 27.34
N ARG A 90 23.29 -23.53 27.46
CA ARG A 90 22.56 -22.53 28.25
C ARG A 90 21.11 -22.52 27.73
N LYS A 91 20.16 -22.75 28.64
CA LYS A 91 18.73 -22.57 28.34
C LYS A 91 18.58 -21.10 27.92
N ARG A 92 18.31 -20.86 26.63
CA ARG A 92 17.99 -19.52 26.13
C ARG A 92 16.81 -19.01 26.95
N SER A 93 16.93 -17.80 27.49
CA SER A 93 15.79 -17.12 28.11
C SER A 93 14.64 -17.07 27.10
N PRO A 94 13.39 -17.25 27.54
CA PRO A 94 12.24 -17.16 26.64
C PRO A 94 12.28 -15.82 25.92
N SER A 95 12.11 -15.84 24.59
CA SER A 95 12.05 -14.64 23.77
C SER A 95 11.01 -13.68 24.36
N PRO A 96 11.29 -12.37 24.44
CA PRO A 96 10.28 -11.40 24.87
C PRO A 96 9.04 -11.54 23.98
N THR A 97 7.86 -11.46 24.60
CA THR A 97 6.60 -11.52 23.88
C THR A 97 6.60 -10.41 22.82
N PRO A 98 6.36 -10.73 21.54
CA PRO A 98 6.38 -9.70 20.51
C PRO A 98 5.35 -8.62 20.85
N PRO A 99 5.67 -7.34 20.60
CA PRO A 99 4.73 -6.25 20.84
C PRO A 99 3.43 -6.53 20.07
N PRO A 100 2.26 -6.21 20.65
CA PRO A 100 0.98 -6.40 19.98
C PRO A 100 1.01 -5.65 18.64
N LEU A 101 0.63 -6.34 17.56
CA LEU A 101 0.52 -5.72 16.25
C LEU A 101 -0.54 -4.64 16.31
N ASP A 102 -0.21 -3.44 15.84
CA ASP A 102 -1.19 -2.37 15.69
C ASP A 102 -2.36 -2.87 14.84
N ARG A 103 -3.59 -2.56 15.27
CA ARG A 103 -4.79 -2.92 14.53
C ARG A 103 -4.65 -2.35 13.12
N VAL A 104 -4.72 -3.21 12.11
CA VAL A 104 -4.84 -2.78 10.72
C VAL A 104 -6.06 -1.87 10.66
N VAL A 105 -5.83 -0.57 10.48
CA VAL A 105 -6.89 0.44 10.41
C VAL A 105 -7.73 0.10 9.19
N GLN A 106 -8.87 -0.54 9.42
CA GLN A 106 -9.90 -0.69 8.42
C GLN A 106 -10.59 0.67 8.35
N LEU A 107 -10.14 1.55 7.44
CA LEU A 107 -10.87 2.77 7.09
C LEU A 107 -12.17 2.37 6.38
N GLU A 108 -13.17 2.00 7.19
CA GLU A 108 -14.49 1.60 6.73
C GLU A 108 -15.36 2.83 6.49
N GLY A 109 -15.30 3.32 5.26
CA GLY A 109 -16.26 4.29 4.73
C GLY A 109 -15.58 5.43 3.97
N PRO A 110 -16.14 5.91 2.84
CA PRO A 110 -15.81 7.25 2.34
C PRO A 110 -16.11 8.24 3.46
N ASP A 111 -15.16 9.10 3.80
CA ASP A 111 -15.38 10.13 4.81
C ASP A 111 -16.65 10.91 4.42
N GLU A 112 -17.55 11.10 5.39
CA GLU A 112 -18.74 11.90 5.18
C GLU A 112 -18.33 13.23 4.54
N LEU A 113 -19.09 13.67 3.54
CA LEU A 113 -18.83 14.91 2.82
C LEU A 113 -18.71 16.02 3.85
N SER A 114 -17.49 16.46 4.17
CA SER A 114 -17.34 17.52 5.17
C SER A 114 -18.13 18.72 4.67
N ASP A 115 -18.96 19.33 5.53
CA ASP A 115 -19.90 20.42 5.24
C ASP A 115 -19.33 21.61 4.43
N ILE A 116 -18.01 21.69 4.30
CA ILE A 116 -17.27 22.58 3.40
C ILE A 116 -17.69 22.37 1.93
N GLU A 117 -18.19 21.20 1.51
CA GLU A 117 -18.58 21.01 0.11
C GLU A 117 -19.85 21.76 -0.30
N ASP A 118 -20.76 22.05 0.62
CA ASP A 118 -21.91 22.92 0.33
C ASP A 118 -21.48 24.37 0.09
N THR A 119 -20.29 24.76 0.57
CA THR A 119 -19.71 26.07 0.27
C THR A 119 -19.07 26.15 -1.12
N LEU A 120 -18.90 25.07 -1.88
CA LEU A 120 -18.42 25.20 -3.27
C LEU A 120 -19.49 25.74 -4.23
N ARG A 121 -20.77 25.70 -3.85
CA ARG A 121 -21.86 26.33 -4.61
C ARG A 121 -22.04 27.82 -4.33
N ARG A 122 -21.32 28.38 -3.37
CA ARG A 122 -21.34 29.81 -3.07
C ARG A 122 -19.91 30.24 -2.88
N LYS A 123 -19.40 31.18 -3.68
CA LYS A 123 -18.21 31.95 -3.30
C LYS A 123 -18.49 32.72 -2.01
N SER A 124 -18.68 32.03 -0.89
CA SER A 124 -18.75 32.63 0.42
C SER A 124 -17.32 32.91 0.78
N ASN A 125 -16.97 34.19 0.65
CA ASN A 125 -15.80 34.75 1.30
C ASN A 125 -15.64 34.08 2.67
N PRO A 126 -14.44 33.57 3.03
CA PRO A 126 -14.24 32.99 4.34
C PRO A 126 -14.78 33.96 5.40
N PRO A 127 -15.50 33.47 6.42
CA PRO A 127 -16.09 34.34 7.41
C PRO A 127 -14.99 35.23 8.01
N PRO A 128 -15.22 36.56 8.13
CA PRO A 128 -14.19 37.47 8.59
C PRO A 128 -13.73 37.06 10.00
N VAL A 129 -12.41 36.91 10.16
CA VAL A 129 -11.79 36.62 11.46
C VAL A 129 -12.06 37.83 12.36
N ARG A 130 -12.93 37.67 13.36
CA ARG A 130 -13.24 38.72 14.33
C ARG A 130 -12.25 38.67 15.49
N LEU A 131 -11.43 39.70 15.61
CA LEU A 131 -10.55 39.92 16.75
C LEU A 131 -11.22 40.94 17.69
N GLN A 132 -11.45 40.58 18.94
CA GLN A 132 -12.03 41.47 19.95
C GLN A 132 -10.95 41.87 20.95
N PHE A 133 -10.73 43.18 21.11
CA PHE A 133 -9.80 43.75 22.08
C PHE A 133 -10.61 44.46 23.18
N ASN A 134 -10.50 43.99 24.42
CA ASN A 134 -11.11 44.65 25.56
C ASN A 134 -10.10 45.65 26.15
N ILE A 135 -10.19 46.92 25.75
CA ILE A 135 -9.28 47.98 26.21
C ILE A 135 -9.93 48.72 27.38
N PRO A 136 -9.27 48.82 28.55
CA PRO A 136 -9.82 49.50 29.72
C PRO A 136 -9.93 51.03 29.52
N LEU A 137 -10.92 51.63 30.15
CA LEU A 137 -11.11 53.08 30.20
C LEU A 137 -9.87 53.75 30.83
N GLY A 138 -9.24 54.67 30.10
CA GLY A 138 -8.03 55.40 30.53
C GLY A 138 -6.72 54.94 29.87
N PHE A 139 -6.76 54.02 28.90
CA PHE A 139 -5.56 53.66 28.13
C PHE A 139 -5.15 54.78 27.17
N HIS A 140 -3.99 55.40 27.42
CA HIS A 140 -3.39 56.43 26.59
C HIS A 140 -2.03 55.96 26.08
N GLY A 141 -2.04 55.25 24.96
CA GLY A 141 -0.82 54.75 24.32
C GLY A 141 -1.11 53.99 23.03
N PRO A 142 -0.08 53.73 22.20
CA PRO A 142 -0.22 52.89 21.02
C PRO A 142 -0.50 51.43 21.39
N LEU A 143 -1.55 50.84 20.83
CA LEU A 143 -1.85 49.41 20.94
C LEU A 143 -1.11 48.65 19.83
N TYR A 144 -0.07 47.91 20.21
CA TYR A 144 0.63 47.02 19.29
C TYR A 144 0.03 45.61 19.37
N VAL A 145 -0.58 45.16 18.28
CA VAL A 145 -1.09 43.79 18.14
C VAL A 145 -0.18 43.03 17.19
N THR A 146 0.73 42.24 17.74
CA THR A 146 1.54 41.30 16.95
C THR A 146 0.81 39.97 16.86
N ILE A 147 0.16 39.72 15.72
CA ILE A 147 -0.43 38.42 15.43
C ILE A 147 0.65 37.56 14.83
N ASP A 148 1.07 36.53 15.56
CA ASP A 148 2.04 35.58 15.04
C ASP A 148 1.36 34.71 13.97
N ARG A 149 2.00 34.60 12.79
CA ARG A 149 1.46 33.92 11.60
C ARG A 149 1.21 32.43 11.88
N SER A 150 1.97 31.88 12.82
CA SER A 150 1.82 30.52 13.36
C SER A 150 0.45 30.28 14.03
N MET A 151 -0.17 31.31 14.62
CA MET A 151 -1.47 31.20 15.31
C MET A 151 -2.66 31.17 14.36
N LEU A 152 -2.51 31.70 13.14
CA LEU A 152 -3.57 31.68 12.14
C LEU A 152 -3.67 30.34 11.41
N GLY A 153 -2.75 29.40 11.67
CA GLY A 153 -2.76 28.07 11.05
C GLY A 153 -2.58 28.07 9.52
N LEU A 154 -2.32 29.23 8.92
CA LEU A 154 -2.18 29.44 7.48
C LEU A 154 -0.83 28.92 6.96
N ASP A 155 0.20 28.90 7.81
CA ASP A 155 1.56 28.49 7.43
C ASP A 155 1.89 27.04 7.78
N LYS A 156 0.92 26.11 7.71
CA LYS A 156 1.25 24.69 7.54
C LYS A 156 1.73 24.38 6.10
N ALA A 157 2.41 25.33 5.47
CA ALA A 157 3.39 24.97 4.45
C ALA A 157 4.49 24.22 5.21
N TYR A 158 4.50 22.89 5.06
CA TYR A 158 5.43 21.97 5.67
C TYR A 158 6.87 22.42 5.42
N ASP A 159 7.44 23.17 6.36
CA ASP A 159 8.83 23.60 6.27
C ASP A 159 9.70 22.36 6.48
N MET A 160 10.20 21.81 5.37
CA MET A 160 10.96 20.55 5.24
C MET A 160 12.33 20.57 5.92
N ARG A 161 12.57 21.52 6.84
CA ARG A 161 13.87 21.67 7.49
C ARG A 161 14.06 20.55 8.52
N PRO A 162 15.12 19.73 8.40
CA PRO A 162 15.40 18.68 9.36
C PRO A 162 15.57 19.31 10.74
N ARG A 163 14.62 19.01 11.65
CA ARG A 163 14.69 19.38 13.06
C ARG A 163 16.02 18.88 13.62
N ARG A 164 16.96 19.80 13.86
CA ARG A 164 18.25 19.49 14.48
C ARG A 164 17.96 18.91 15.86
N ALA A 165 18.25 17.62 16.03
CA ALA A 165 18.11 16.96 17.31
C ALA A 165 19.02 17.66 18.33
N ILE A 166 18.41 18.22 19.37
CA ILE A 166 19.09 18.78 20.53
C ILE A 166 19.79 17.59 21.22
N LYS A 167 21.10 17.47 21.02
CA LYS A 167 21.91 16.45 21.68
C LYS A 167 22.06 16.83 23.16
N ALA A 168 21.54 15.98 24.04
CA ALA A 168 21.81 16.07 25.46
C ALA A 168 23.31 15.78 25.73
N PRO A 169 23.98 16.53 26.63
CA PRO A 169 25.38 16.33 26.95
C PRO A 169 25.52 15.10 27.86
N GLY A 170 26.04 14.00 27.30
CA GLY A 170 26.35 12.77 28.02
C GLY A 170 27.84 12.69 28.35
N HIS A 171 28.13 12.44 29.63
CA HIS A 171 29.46 12.23 30.21
C HIS A 171 30.31 11.21 29.43
N ALA A 172 31.52 11.62 29.06
CA ALA A 172 32.54 10.78 28.43
C ALA A 172 33.28 9.95 29.48
N SER A 173 33.01 8.65 29.56
CA SER A 173 33.90 7.68 30.21
C SER A 173 34.91 7.19 29.17
N ASN A 174 36.18 7.50 29.41
CA ASN A 174 37.31 7.25 28.53
C ASN A 174 37.80 5.80 28.71
N THR A 175 37.30 4.87 27.90
CA THR A 175 37.79 3.49 27.85
C THR A 175 38.29 3.21 26.44
N GLN A 176 39.61 3.16 26.27
CA GLN A 176 40.27 2.80 25.02
C GLN A 176 39.99 1.32 24.70
N LEU A 177 38.94 1.08 23.91
CA LEU A 177 38.64 -0.22 23.33
C LEU A 177 39.24 -0.28 21.92
N VAL A 178 40.02 -1.32 21.69
CA VAL A 178 40.53 -1.74 20.37
C VAL A 178 39.35 -1.72 19.39
N GLN A 179 39.40 -0.79 18.42
CA GLN A 179 38.33 -0.62 17.45
C GLN A 179 38.38 -1.75 16.43
N GLU A 180 37.67 -2.85 16.71
CA GLU A 180 37.27 -3.78 15.66
C GLU A 180 36.52 -2.97 14.59
N LYS A 181 37.00 -3.02 13.34
CA LYS A 181 36.39 -2.34 12.20
C LYS A 181 34.97 -2.88 12.06
N LYS A 182 33.97 -2.09 12.48
CA LYS A 182 32.56 -2.46 12.33
C LYS A 182 32.28 -2.68 10.85
N PRO A 183 31.54 -3.75 10.48
CA PRO A 183 31.12 -3.93 9.11
C PRO A 183 30.31 -2.70 8.67
N LEU A 184 30.59 -2.21 7.46
CA LEU A 184 29.88 -1.08 6.86
C LEU A 184 28.38 -1.41 6.79
N SER A 185 27.56 -0.54 7.36
CA SER A 185 26.11 -0.63 7.26
C SER A 185 25.59 0.15 6.06
N PHE A 186 24.37 -0.15 5.61
CA PHE A 186 23.74 0.58 4.51
C PHE A 186 23.63 2.09 4.79
N THR A 187 23.45 2.47 6.06
CA THR A 187 23.38 3.87 6.49
C THR A 187 24.71 4.60 6.43
N ASP A 188 25.83 3.87 6.35
CA ASP A 188 27.18 4.44 6.34
C ASP A 188 27.62 4.86 4.94
N PHE A 189 26.92 4.39 3.89
CA PHE A 189 27.15 4.86 2.53
C PHE A 189 26.71 6.32 2.36
N PRO A 190 27.40 7.13 1.53
CA PRO A 190 26.94 8.45 1.12
C PRO A 190 25.54 8.40 0.48
N ALA A 191 24.78 9.50 0.63
CA ALA A 191 23.42 9.60 0.11
C ALA A 191 23.34 9.34 -1.41
N GLU A 192 24.36 9.74 -2.17
CA GLU A 192 24.43 9.49 -3.61
C GLU A 192 24.45 8.00 -3.96
N LEU A 193 25.21 7.19 -3.22
CA LEU A 193 25.23 5.74 -3.41
C LEU A 193 23.91 5.12 -2.98
N ARG A 194 23.31 5.58 -1.87
CA ARG A 194 21.98 5.14 -1.45
C ARG A 194 20.92 5.43 -2.51
N ASN A 195 20.97 6.59 -3.15
CA ASN A 195 20.06 6.94 -4.26
C ASN A 195 20.20 6.00 -5.45
N LYS A 196 21.42 5.57 -5.80
CA LYS A 196 21.62 4.53 -6.84
C LYS A 196 20.94 3.22 -6.44
N PHE A 197 21.10 2.78 -5.19
CA PHE A 197 20.41 1.58 -4.69
C PHE A 197 18.88 1.75 -4.70
N TYR A 198 18.37 2.92 -4.29
CA TYR A 198 16.94 3.21 -4.33
C TYR A 198 16.39 3.16 -5.75
N ARG A 199 17.09 3.73 -6.73
CA ARG A 199 16.66 3.67 -8.14
C ARG A 199 16.62 2.24 -8.65
N MET A 200 17.66 1.45 -8.41
CA MET A 200 17.70 0.04 -8.80
C MET A 200 16.58 -0.80 -8.16
N LEU A 201 16.11 -0.42 -6.97
CA LEU A 201 15.11 -1.19 -6.23
C LEU A 201 13.67 -0.72 -6.46
N PHE A 202 13.47 0.59 -6.62
CA PHE A 202 12.15 1.21 -6.68
C PHE A 202 11.71 1.60 -8.08
N VAL A 203 12.64 1.95 -8.98
CA VAL A 203 12.27 2.44 -10.32
C VAL A 203 12.11 1.25 -11.23
N THR A 204 10.92 1.13 -11.81
CA THR A 204 10.61 0.14 -12.84
C THR A 204 10.38 0.85 -14.15
N GLU A 205 10.85 0.24 -15.25
CA GLU A 205 10.54 0.71 -16.61
C GLU A 205 9.04 0.58 -16.90
N ASP A 206 8.41 -0.44 -16.32
CA ASP A 206 6.98 -0.68 -16.41
C ASP A 206 6.17 0.24 -15.50
N VAL A 207 4.94 0.54 -15.93
CA VAL A 207 3.96 1.30 -15.15
C VAL A 207 3.48 0.50 -13.94
N LEU A 208 3.38 1.14 -12.79
CA LEU A 208 2.90 0.54 -11.54
C LEU A 208 1.37 0.55 -11.49
N CYS A 209 0.75 -0.63 -11.66
CA CYS A 209 -0.71 -0.78 -11.68
C CYS A 209 -1.31 -0.95 -10.28
N ILE A 210 -2.36 -0.18 -9.97
CA ILE A 210 -3.19 -0.32 -8.78
C ILE A 210 -4.67 -0.37 -9.20
N PRO A 211 -5.42 -1.45 -8.90
CA PRO A 211 -4.97 -2.66 -8.19
C PRO A 211 -3.90 -3.43 -8.98
N ALA A 212 -3.07 -4.19 -8.26
CA ALA A 212 -2.06 -5.04 -8.89
C ALA A 212 -2.76 -6.10 -9.76
N ASP A 213 -2.64 -5.98 -11.08
CA ASP A 213 -3.24 -6.92 -11.99
C ASP A 213 -2.49 -8.27 -11.93
N ARG A 214 -3.27 -9.36 -11.89
CA ARG A 214 -2.75 -10.72 -11.96
C ARG A 214 -2.20 -11.07 -13.34
N THR A 215 -2.29 -10.20 -14.35
CA THR A 215 -1.73 -10.49 -15.67
C THR A 215 -0.44 -9.72 -15.94
N THR A 216 -0.28 -8.52 -15.38
CA THR A 216 0.93 -7.72 -15.58
C THR A 216 2.16 -8.38 -14.97
N ALA A 217 3.31 -8.27 -15.64
CA ALA A 217 4.59 -8.81 -15.17
C ALA A 217 5.03 -8.20 -13.82
N ASN A 218 4.52 -7.02 -13.49
CA ASN A 218 4.98 -6.19 -12.38
C ASN A 218 4.27 -6.45 -11.02
N LYS A 219 3.83 -7.70 -10.76
CA LYS A 219 2.98 -8.04 -9.57
C LYS A 219 3.63 -7.79 -8.22
N ASP A 220 4.96 -7.75 -8.18
CA ASP A 220 5.72 -7.75 -6.93
C ASP A 220 6.53 -6.47 -6.70
N SER A 221 6.52 -5.50 -7.63
CA SER A 221 7.30 -4.27 -7.50
C SER A 221 6.92 -3.46 -6.26
N LEU A 222 5.62 -3.23 -6.07
CA LEU A 222 5.12 -2.51 -4.88
C LEU A 222 5.31 -3.31 -3.58
N LYS A 223 5.28 -4.64 -3.62
CA LYS A 223 5.51 -5.48 -2.43
C LYS A 223 6.96 -5.36 -1.94
N ARG A 224 7.94 -5.50 -2.84
CA ARG A 224 9.36 -5.36 -2.51
C ARG A 224 9.66 -3.94 -2.03
N SER A 225 9.13 -2.95 -2.75
CA SER A 225 9.32 -1.54 -2.42
C SER A 225 8.77 -1.20 -1.03
N SER A 226 7.52 -1.62 -0.74
CA SER A 226 6.89 -1.38 0.56
C SER A 226 7.58 -2.13 1.71
N GLN A 227 8.09 -3.34 1.48
CA GLN A 227 8.90 -4.05 2.48
C GLN A 227 10.20 -3.30 2.80
N PHE A 228 10.88 -2.79 1.78
CA PHE A 228 12.13 -2.06 1.96
C PHE A 228 11.92 -0.71 2.64
N LEU A 229 10.88 0.05 2.27
CA LEU A 229 10.52 1.31 2.92
C LEU A 229 10.16 1.15 4.41
N ARG A 230 9.69 -0.04 4.82
CA ARG A 230 9.36 -0.35 6.22
C ARG A 230 10.58 -0.65 7.10
N THR A 231 11.77 -0.81 6.53
CA THR A 231 12.96 -1.21 7.29
C THR A 231 13.44 -0.14 8.26
N CYS A 232 13.56 1.12 7.82
CA CYS A 232 13.97 2.23 8.67
C CYS A 232 13.45 3.59 8.18
N LYS A 233 13.36 4.56 9.10
CA LYS A 233 12.85 5.93 8.82
C LYS A 233 13.71 6.69 7.80
N LEU A 234 15.02 6.42 7.77
CA LEU A 234 15.92 7.05 6.80
C LEU A 234 15.59 6.60 5.39
N ILE A 235 15.51 5.27 5.18
CA ILE A 235 15.14 4.66 3.90
C ILE A 235 13.75 5.11 3.47
N HIS A 236 12.78 5.19 4.40
CA HIS A 236 11.45 5.69 4.09
C HIS A 236 11.51 7.13 3.53
N ARG A 237 12.19 8.04 4.22
CA ARG A 237 12.25 9.46 3.82
C ARG A 237 12.94 9.67 2.48
N GLU A 238 14.08 9.04 2.27
CA GLU A 238 14.85 9.18 1.04
C GLU A 238 14.16 8.44 -0.12
N GLY A 239 13.74 7.20 0.13
CA GLY A 239 13.19 6.28 -0.86
C GLY A 239 11.80 6.65 -1.39
N CYS A 240 10.92 7.24 -0.58
CA CYS A 240 9.59 7.62 -1.04
C CYS A 240 9.63 8.64 -2.19
N SER A 241 10.57 9.58 -2.17
CA SER A 241 10.72 10.57 -3.24
C SER A 241 11.05 9.92 -4.59
N ILE A 242 11.88 8.88 -4.58
CA ILE A 242 12.28 8.14 -5.78
C ILE A 242 11.15 7.20 -6.23
N LEU A 243 10.58 6.43 -5.30
CA LEU A 243 9.50 5.48 -5.64
C LEU A 243 8.28 6.18 -6.25
N TYR A 244 7.82 7.29 -5.67
CA TYR A 244 6.62 7.98 -6.14
C TYR A 244 6.91 9.04 -7.20
N GLY A 245 8.13 9.58 -7.26
CA GLY A 245 8.50 10.66 -8.17
C GLY A 245 9.06 10.22 -9.51
N GLU A 246 9.75 9.09 -9.57
CA GLU A 246 10.37 8.61 -10.82
C GLU A 246 9.54 7.53 -11.53
N ASN A 247 8.56 6.90 -10.86
CA ASN A 247 7.68 5.90 -11.47
C ASN A 247 6.37 6.49 -12.00
N SER A 248 5.86 5.86 -13.06
CA SER A 248 4.50 6.09 -13.54
C SER A 248 3.49 5.18 -12.85
N PHE A 249 2.32 5.70 -12.52
CA PHE A 249 1.24 4.92 -11.89
C PHE A 249 0.05 4.76 -12.83
N TYR A 250 -0.52 3.56 -12.89
CA TYR A 250 -1.75 3.26 -13.61
C TYR A 250 -2.83 2.84 -12.62
N PHE A 251 -3.93 3.58 -12.62
CA PHE A 251 -5.01 3.41 -11.69
C PHE A 251 -6.26 2.92 -12.41
N ASP A 252 -6.70 1.71 -12.04
CA ASP A 252 -7.87 1.06 -12.62
C ASP A 252 -8.93 0.77 -11.55
N ARG A 253 -10.16 0.57 -12.00
CA ARG A 253 -11.25 0.03 -11.20
C ARG A 253 -10.97 -1.44 -10.90
N ASN A 254 -11.06 -1.84 -9.64
CA ASN A 254 -10.96 -3.24 -9.28
C ASN A 254 -12.29 -3.96 -9.58
N PRO A 255 -12.34 -4.91 -10.55
CA PRO A 255 -13.58 -5.62 -10.89
C PRO A 255 -13.91 -6.74 -9.89
N ASN A 256 -13.00 -7.04 -8.95
CA ASN A 256 -13.24 -8.09 -7.97
C ASN A 256 -14.28 -7.64 -6.95
N THR A 257 -15.04 -8.60 -6.43
CA THR A 257 -15.98 -8.39 -5.33
C THR A 257 -15.33 -8.78 -4.01
N ARG A 258 -15.58 -8.01 -2.95
CA ARG A 258 -15.24 -8.34 -1.57
C ARG A 258 -16.45 -8.06 -0.70
N GLY A 259 -16.98 -9.09 -0.08
CA GLY A 259 -18.08 -9.01 0.87
C GLY A 259 -17.92 -10.08 1.93
N SER A 260 -18.59 -9.89 3.06
CA SER A 260 -18.68 -10.93 4.07
C SER A 260 -19.52 -12.10 3.53
N PHE A 261 -19.26 -13.32 4.01
CA PHE A 261 -19.98 -14.51 3.52
C PHE A 261 -21.49 -14.48 3.79
N TRP A 262 -21.95 -13.59 4.69
CA TRP A 262 -23.36 -13.40 5.02
C TRP A 262 -24.05 -12.28 4.21
N GLU A 263 -23.30 -11.51 3.41
CA GLU A 263 -23.93 -10.53 2.52
C GLU A 263 -24.52 -11.27 1.31
N PRO A 264 -25.82 -11.07 0.98
CA PRO A 264 -26.48 -11.81 -0.09
C PRO A 264 -25.90 -11.47 -1.47
N PHE A 265 -25.36 -10.26 -1.62
CA PHE A 265 -24.72 -9.80 -2.85
C PHE A 265 -23.33 -9.27 -2.51
N PRO A 266 -22.25 -9.90 -3.04
CA PRO A 266 -20.90 -9.45 -2.77
C PRO A 266 -20.69 -8.09 -3.45
N LYS A 267 -20.24 -7.10 -2.69
CA LYS A 267 -20.01 -5.75 -3.21
C LYS A 267 -18.72 -5.69 -4.01
N GLU A 268 -18.75 -5.02 -5.16
CA GLU A 268 -17.55 -4.73 -5.95
C GLU A 268 -16.60 -3.81 -5.14
N ILE A 269 -15.30 -4.05 -5.26
CA ILE A 269 -14.28 -3.20 -4.62
C ILE A 269 -14.21 -1.83 -5.31
N GLY A 270 -14.29 -1.79 -6.65
CA GLY A 270 -14.28 -0.55 -7.42
C GLY A 270 -12.99 0.24 -7.21
N TYR A 271 -13.11 1.53 -6.88
CA TYR A 271 -11.96 2.42 -6.61
C TYR A 271 -11.55 2.45 -5.13
N LYS A 272 -12.05 1.55 -4.30
CA LYS A 272 -11.73 1.51 -2.86
C LYS A 272 -10.24 1.27 -2.61
N ASP A 273 -9.61 0.35 -3.35
CA ASP A 273 -8.18 0.04 -3.20
C ASP A 273 -7.31 1.24 -3.62
N LEU A 274 -7.70 1.97 -4.67
CA LEU A 274 -7.04 3.19 -5.10
C LEU A 274 -7.11 4.27 -4.02
N ARG A 275 -8.31 4.52 -3.47
CA ARG A 275 -8.48 5.46 -2.36
C ARG A 275 -7.60 5.06 -1.18
N MET A 276 -7.65 3.80 -0.77
CA MET A 276 -6.85 3.29 0.34
C MET A 276 -5.35 3.48 0.08
N PHE A 277 -4.87 3.20 -1.13
CA PHE A 277 -3.48 3.43 -1.49
C PHE A 277 -3.09 4.90 -1.28
N LEU A 278 -3.85 5.84 -1.84
CA LEU A 278 -3.56 7.28 -1.71
C LEU A 278 -3.63 7.76 -0.25
N GLN A 279 -4.54 7.20 0.56
CA GLN A 279 -4.61 7.49 1.99
C GLN A 279 -3.42 6.92 2.77
N VAL A 280 -3.00 5.69 2.45
CA VAL A 280 -1.91 4.98 3.14
C VAL A 280 -0.55 5.61 2.85
N ILE A 281 -0.30 6.06 1.62
CA ILE A 281 0.95 6.76 1.31
C ILE A 281 1.02 8.12 2.02
N GLY A 282 -0.12 8.75 2.28
CA GLY A 282 -0.22 10.01 3.02
C GLY A 282 0.05 11.26 2.18
N THR A 283 -0.33 12.43 2.72
CA THR A 283 -0.28 13.73 2.03
C THR A 283 1.13 14.16 1.64
N GLU A 284 2.14 13.81 2.42
CA GLU A 284 3.54 14.15 2.10
C GLU A 284 4.01 13.41 0.84
N ASN A 285 3.69 12.12 0.73
CA ASN A 285 4.13 11.31 -0.41
C ASN A 285 3.31 11.57 -1.68
N LEU A 286 2.07 12.06 -1.53
CA LEU A 286 1.23 12.49 -2.64
C LEU A 286 1.86 13.61 -3.47
N LEU A 287 2.66 14.49 -2.86
CA LEU A 287 3.39 15.56 -3.56
C LEU A 287 4.50 15.03 -4.47
N TYR A 288 4.97 13.81 -4.23
CA TYR A 288 5.97 13.20 -5.09
C TYR A 288 5.37 12.61 -6.36
N LEU A 289 4.08 12.27 -6.40
CA LEU A 289 3.47 11.71 -7.61
C LEU A 289 3.59 12.68 -8.80
N ARG A 290 4.24 12.23 -9.88
CA ARG A 290 4.43 13.03 -11.10
C ARG A 290 3.55 12.54 -12.24
N ASP A 291 3.60 11.26 -12.56
CA ASP A 291 2.94 10.73 -13.76
C ASP A 291 1.88 9.70 -13.37
N ILE A 292 0.63 10.03 -13.69
CA ILE A 292 -0.53 9.23 -13.35
C ILE A 292 -1.37 8.97 -14.60
N THR A 293 -1.81 7.73 -14.75
CA THR A 293 -2.86 7.34 -15.67
C THR A 293 -4.09 6.91 -14.89
N LEU A 294 -5.20 7.62 -15.02
CA LEU A 294 -6.49 7.28 -14.43
C LEU A 294 -7.40 6.66 -15.48
N LYS A 295 -7.84 5.43 -15.24
CA LYS A 295 -8.83 4.76 -16.05
C LYS A 295 -10.20 4.81 -15.38
N PHE A 296 -11.13 5.52 -16.01
CA PHE A 296 -12.52 5.61 -15.61
C PHE A 296 -13.31 4.52 -16.31
N GLN A 297 -13.80 3.53 -15.56
CA GLN A 297 -14.52 2.38 -16.11
C GLN A 297 -15.87 2.18 -15.40
N ASP A 298 -16.92 1.88 -16.18
CA ASP A 298 -18.18 1.37 -15.64
C ASP A 298 -18.05 -0.08 -15.20
N ALA A 299 -18.70 -0.45 -14.10
CA ALA A 299 -18.70 -1.85 -13.66
C ALA A 299 -19.39 -2.78 -14.68
N MET A 300 -18.90 -4.01 -14.72
CA MET A 300 -19.51 -5.08 -15.49
C MET A 300 -20.88 -5.45 -14.90
N PRO A 301 -21.91 -5.70 -15.75
CA PRO A 301 -23.26 -5.96 -15.24
C PRO A 301 -23.32 -7.23 -14.39
N GLY A 302 -22.49 -8.24 -14.67
CA GLY A 302 -22.46 -9.49 -13.91
C GLY A 302 -21.89 -9.36 -12.49
N VAL A 303 -21.08 -8.34 -12.21
CA VAL A 303 -20.36 -8.20 -10.93
C VAL A 303 -21.24 -7.58 -9.83
N THR A 304 -22.40 -7.06 -10.20
CA THR A 304 -23.17 -6.14 -9.34
C THR A 304 -24.66 -6.20 -9.68
N PRO A 305 -25.29 -7.33 -9.33
CA PRO A 305 -26.72 -7.50 -9.47
C PRO A 305 -27.47 -6.46 -8.63
N GLY A 306 -28.57 -5.92 -9.17
CA GLY A 306 -29.46 -5.00 -8.46
C GLY A 306 -29.24 -3.50 -8.69
N ILE A 307 -28.15 -3.11 -9.36
CA ILE A 307 -27.95 -1.71 -9.79
C ILE A 307 -28.46 -1.54 -11.21
N GLU A 308 -29.29 -0.53 -11.41
CA GLU A 308 -29.86 -0.18 -12.70
C GLU A 308 -28.74 0.09 -13.73
N GLN A 309 -28.78 -0.63 -14.84
CA GLN A 309 -27.74 -0.55 -15.89
C GLN A 309 -27.66 0.84 -16.57
N SER A 310 -28.70 1.66 -16.37
CA SER A 310 -28.77 3.03 -16.89
C SER A 310 -27.83 3.99 -16.15
N LYS A 311 -27.48 3.71 -14.89
CA LYS A 311 -26.65 4.60 -14.06
C LYS A 311 -25.17 4.34 -14.31
N ARG A 312 -24.44 5.40 -14.69
CA ARG A 312 -22.98 5.37 -14.84
C ARG A 312 -22.33 5.28 -13.47
N ARG A 313 -21.40 4.36 -13.32
CA ARG A 313 -20.91 4.00 -11.98
C ARG A 313 -19.77 4.85 -11.54
N TYR A 314 -18.76 5.05 -12.38
CA TYR A 314 -17.62 5.88 -12.00
C TYR A 314 -18.06 7.33 -11.72
N VAL A 315 -19.06 7.85 -12.44
CA VAL A 315 -19.63 9.20 -12.22
C VAL A 315 -20.22 9.36 -10.81
N GLN A 316 -20.83 8.31 -10.27
CA GLN A 316 -21.50 8.32 -8.96
C GLN A 316 -20.69 7.62 -7.86
N ASP A 317 -19.47 7.16 -8.16
CA ASP A 317 -18.66 6.39 -7.22
C ASP A 317 -18.03 7.32 -6.17
N GLY A 318 -18.51 7.24 -4.92
CA GLY A 318 -18.01 8.06 -3.82
C GLY A 318 -16.52 7.87 -3.54
N HIS A 319 -15.97 6.67 -3.78
CA HIS A 319 -14.53 6.45 -3.62
C HIS A 319 -13.73 7.15 -4.71
N LEU A 320 -14.22 7.15 -5.95
CA LEU A 320 -13.56 7.85 -7.05
C LEU A 320 -13.60 9.37 -6.85
N LEU A 321 -14.75 9.92 -6.46
CA LEU A 321 -14.86 11.35 -6.16
C LEU A 321 -13.88 11.75 -5.06
N HIS A 322 -13.71 10.92 -4.03
CA HIS A 322 -12.73 11.15 -2.98
C HIS A 322 -11.28 11.03 -3.49
N VAL A 323 -10.99 10.09 -4.39
CA VAL A 323 -9.67 10.02 -5.07
C VAL A 323 -9.37 11.31 -5.81
N LEU A 324 -10.32 11.84 -6.59
CA LEU A 324 -10.14 13.11 -7.30
C LEU A 324 -9.88 14.28 -6.34
N ARG A 325 -10.52 14.30 -5.17
CA ARG A 325 -10.24 15.30 -4.12
C ARG A 325 -8.83 15.20 -3.56
N ILE A 326 -8.33 13.99 -3.36
CA ILE A 326 -6.96 13.77 -2.91
C ILE A 326 -5.98 14.26 -3.98
N LEU A 327 -6.22 13.89 -5.24
CA LEU A 327 -5.39 14.28 -6.39
C LEU A 327 -5.42 15.79 -6.68
N ARG A 328 -6.43 16.53 -6.20
CA ARG A 328 -6.39 18.01 -6.27
C ARG A 328 -5.16 18.60 -5.57
N GLN A 329 -4.64 17.94 -4.54
CA GLN A 329 -3.52 18.44 -3.75
C GLN A 329 -2.16 18.08 -4.36
N THR A 330 -2.12 17.26 -5.42
CA THR A 330 -0.88 16.77 -6.00
C THR A 330 -0.32 17.72 -7.05
N GLN A 331 1.00 17.66 -7.24
CA GLN A 331 1.72 18.45 -8.23
C GLN A 331 2.09 17.57 -9.43
N LEU A 332 1.08 17.11 -10.17
CA LEU A 332 1.28 16.19 -11.29
C LEU A 332 2.01 16.86 -12.44
N ARG A 333 2.94 16.11 -13.06
CA ARG A 333 3.57 16.46 -14.33
C ARG A 333 2.68 16.04 -15.48
N SER A 334 2.39 14.74 -15.58
CA SER A 334 1.52 14.18 -16.61
C SER A 334 0.30 13.51 -15.99
N LEU A 335 -0.89 13.86 -16.49
CA LEU A 335 -2.14 13.20 -16.15
C LEU A 335 -2.80 12.64 -17.42
N ASN A 336 -2.74 11.33 -17.54
CA ASN A 336 -3.39 10.60 -18.61
C ASN A 336 -4.76 10.09 -18.15
N VAL A 337 -5.79 10.29 -18.97
CA VAL A 337 -7.16 9.96 -18.62
C VAL A 337 -7.78 9.05 -19.66
N ILE A 338 -8.29 7.90 -19.23
CA ILE A 338 -8.92 6.91 -20.09
C ILE A 338 -10.39 6.78 -19.71
N PHE A 339 -11.28 7.17 -20.63
CA PHE A 339 -12.72 7.01 -20.44
C PHE A 339 -13.21 5.73 -21.11
N GLN A 340 -13.61 4.76 -20.29
CA GLN A 340 -14.21 3.51 -20.70
C GLN A 340 -15.59 3.34 -20.05
N GLY A 341 -16.54 2.80 -20.80
CA GLY A 341 -17.88 2.58 -20.27
C GLY A 341 -18.90 2.37 -21.38
N ARG A 342 -20.16 2.21 -20.97
CA ARG A 342 -21.26 2.00 -21.91
C ARG A 342 -21.77 3.31 -22.48
N ARG A 343 -21.68 4.39 -21.70
CA ARG A 343 -22.16 5.73 -22.06
C ARG A 343 -20.98 6.71 -22.13
N GLN A 344 -21.06 7.66 -23.05
CA GLN A 344 -20.08 8.74 -23.19
C GLN A 344 -20.24 9.78 -22.09
N LEU A 345 -19.14 10.27 -21.50
CA LEU A 345 -19.15 11.40 -20.57
C LEU A 345 -19.74 12.64 -21.25
N SER A 346 -20.66 13.32 -20.56
CA SER A 346 -21.47 14.42 -21.10
C SER A 346 -21.48 15.61 -20.15
N HIS A 347 -21.81 16.82 -20.64
CA HIS A 347 -21.94 18.01 -19.78
C HIS A 347 -22.97 17.87 -18.64
N ALA A 348 -23.91 16.93 -18.75
CA ALA A 348 -24.89 16.65 -17.69
C ALA A 348 -24.26 16.05 -16.42
N ASP A 349 -23.04 15.50 -16.49
CA ASP A 349 -22.33 14.86 -15.38
C ASP A 349 -21.59 15.88 -14.49
N ILE A 350 -22.26 17.00 -14.18
CA ILE A 350 -21.69 18.22 -13.58
C ILE A 350 -20.83 17.92 -12.36
N LYS A 351 -21.35 17.13 -11.40
CA LYS A 351 -20.64 16.83 -10.15
C LYS A 351 -19.29 16.15 -10.40
N PHE A 352 -19.24 15.17 -11.30
CA PHE A 352 -18.01 14.45 -11.60
C PHE A 352 -17.01 15.37 -12.31
N LEU A 353 -17.49 16.14 -13.29
CA LEU A 353 -16.68 17.10 -14.03
C LEU A 353 -16.07 18.17 -13.10
N GLU A 354 -16.85 18.70 -12.15
CA GLU A 354 -16.37 19.66 -11.16
C GLU A 354 -15.17 19.14 -10.33
N TYR A 355 -15.18 17.87 -9.92
CA TYR A 355 -14.03 17.27 -9.21
C TYR A 355 -12.86 16.98 -10.14
N LEU A 356 -13.14 16.53 -11.36
CA LEU A 356 -12.10 16.21 -12.32
C LEU A 356 -11.34 17.47 -12.75
N MET A 357 -12.06 18.57 -13.04
CA MET A 357 -11.50 19.88 -13.42
C MET A 357 -10.66 20.54 -12.33
N GLN A 358 -10.81 20.12 -11.06
CA GLN A 358 -9.97 20.58 -9.95
C GLN A 358 -8.56 19.97 -9.96
N VAL A 359 -8.38 18.80 -10.59
CA VAL A 359 -7.06 18.18 -10.72
C VAL A 359 -6.30 18.92 -11.81
N LYS A 360 -5.13 19.46 -11.45
CA LYS A 360 -4.26 20.18 -12.39
C LYS A 360 -2.98 19.41 -12.67
N ALA A 361 -2.51 19.44 -13.92
CA ALA A 361 -1.24 18.88 -14.34
C ALA A 361 -0.57 19.77 -15.40
N ASP A 362 0.73 19.58 -15.64
CA ASP A 362 1.43 20.32 -16.70
C ASP A 362 0.99 19.80 -18.08
N HIS A 363 0.86 18.47 -18.20
CA HIS A 363 0.35 17.82 -19.40
C HIS A 363 -0.88 16.97 -19.04
N VAL A 364 -1.97 17.17 -19.79
CA VAL A 364 -3.22 16.42 -19.63
C VAL A 364 -3.59 15.83 -20.98
N ASP A 365 -3.66 14.51 -21.04
CA ASP A 365 -3.94 13.77 -22.27
C ASP A 365 -5.03 12.73 -22.07
N SER A 366 -5.77 12.44 -23.15
CA SER A 366 -6.72 11.33 -23.16
C SER A 366 -6.18 10.23 -24.04
N ILE A 367 -5.92 9.08 -23.43
CA ILE A 367 -5.41 7.91 -24.12
C ILE A 367 -6.60 7.05 -24.55
N LEU A 368 -6.58 6.60 -25.80
CA LEU A 368 -7.49 5.59 -26.31
C LEU A 368 -7.13 4.24 -25.68
N ALA A 369 -8.07 3.61 -24.96
CA ALA A 369 -7.83 2.32 -24.31
C ALA A 369 -7.47 1.19 -25.31
N SER A 370 -7.94 1.31 -26.55
CA SER A 370 -7.70 0.37 -27.63
C SER A 370 -8.05 1.04 -28.96
N SER A 371 -7.38 0.65 -30.06
CA SER A 371 -7.70 1.12 -31.42
C SER A 371 -9.17 0.88 -31.82
N TRP A 372 -9.83 -0.10 -31.19
CA TRP A 372 -11.22 -0.46 -31.48
C TRP A 372 -12.25 0.31 -30.67
N HIS A 373 -11.82 1.07 -29.66
CA HIS A 373 -12.73 1.73 -28.73
C HIS A 373 -12.63 3.25 -28.90
N SER A 374 -13.72 3.88 -29.35
CA SER A 374 -13.80 5.34 -29.33
C SER A 374 -13.73 5.86 -27.90
N GLN A 375 -13.08 7.02 -27.71
CA GLN A 375 -13.08 7.69 -26.40
C GLN A 375 -14.53 7.91 -25.97
N LYS A 376 -14.86 7.49 -24.75
CA LYS A 376 -16.20 7.64 -24.19
C LYS A 376 -16.36 9.01 -23.53
N ILE A 377 -16.07 10.06 -24.29
CA ILE A 377 -16.25 11.46 -23.90
C ILE A 377 -16.84 12.22 -25.07
N GLU A 378 -17.75 13.15 -24.79
CA GLU A 378 -18.30 14.06 -25.80
C GLU A 378 -17.17 14.90 -26.44
N ASN A 379 -17.16 14.96 -27.78
CA ASN A 379 -16.05 15.57 -28.55
C ASN A 379 -15.76 17.03 -28.16
N ASN A 380 -16.80 17.79 -27.79
CA ASN A 380 -16.67 19.20 -27.41
C ASN A 380 -16.20 19.38 -25.96
N LEU A 381 -16.44 18.37 -25.11
CA LEU A 381 -16.14 18.42 -23.68
C LEU A 381 -14.64 18.21 -23.41
N TRP A 382 -13.96 17.36 -24.19
CA TRP A 382 -12.55 17.05 -23.95
C TRP A 382 -11.61 18.27 -24.11
N PRO A 383 -11.71 19.10 -25.18
CA PRO A 383 -10.88 20.30 -25.30
C PRO A 383 -11.08 21.29 -24.15
N GLU A 384 -12.32 21.46 -23.68
CA GLU A 384 -12.63 22.31 -22.52
C GLU A 384 -12.00 21.75 -21.24
N LEU A 385 -12.19 20.46 -20.99
CA LEU A 385 -11.64 19.78 -19.82
C LEU A 385 -10.11 19.86 -19.80
N ARG A 386 -9.47 19.60 -20.95
CA ARG A 386 -8.02 19.70 -21.12
C ARG A 386 -7.52 21.10 -20.84
N GLY A 387 -8.14 22.13 -21.43
CA GLY A 387 -7.76 23.52 -21.22
C GLY A 387 -7.88 23.95 -19.76
N VAL A 388 -8.91 23.49 -19.04
CA VAL A 388 -9.06 23.80 -17.62
C VAL A 388 -8.07 23.02 -16.76
N MET A 389 -7.81 21.74 -17.04
CA MET A 389 -6.94 20.90 -16.20
C MET A 389 -5.43 21.17 -16.42
N THR A 390 -5.04 21.65 -17.59
CA THR A 390 -3.66 22.05 -17.87
C THR A 390 -3.31 23.35 -17.12
N ARG A 391 -2.14 23.40 -16.49
CA ARG A 391 -1.63 24.64 -15.85
C ARG A 391 -1.14 25.62 -16.91
N ASP A 392 -1.40 26.91 -16.68
CA ASP A 392 -0.89 27.98 -17.55
C ASP A 392 0.65 28.07 -17.47
N GLU A 393 1.21 27.87 -16.28
CA GLU A 393 2.66 27.82 -16.03
C GLU A 393 3.07 26.39 -15.66
N PRO A 394 3.88 25.70 -16.48
CA PRO A 394 4.33 24.36 -16.17
C PRO A 394 5.28 24.38 -14.97
N LEU A 395 5.06 23.47 -14.02
CA LEU A 395 5.89 23.37 -12.81
C LEU A 395 7.21 22.64 -13.08
N TYR A 396 7.21 21.71 -14.03
CA TYR A 396 8.37 20.92 -14.42
C TYR A 396 8.87 21.34 -15.79
N LEU A 397 10.20 21.42 -15.93
CA LEU A 397 10.83 21.57 -17.23
C LEU A 397 10.64 20.28 -18.01
N GLU A 398 10.31 20.40 -19.30
CA GLU A 398 10.28 19.27 -20.23
C GLU A 398 11.69 18.64 -20.26
N THR A 399 11.79 17.42 -19.69
CA THR A 399 13.02 16.61 -19.65
C THR A 399 13.18 15.76 -20.89
#